data_AF-A0A661XUP1-F1
#
_entry.id   AF-A0A661XUP1-F1
#
_cell.length_a   1.000
_cell.length_b   1.000
_cell.length_c   1.000
_cell.angle_alpha   90.00
_cell.angle_beta   90.00
_cell.angle_gamma   90.00
#
_symmetry.space_group_name_H-M   'P 1'
#
loop_
_entity.id
_entity.type
_entity.pdbx_description
1 polymer ?
#
loop_
_entity_poly.entity_id
_entity_poly.type
_entity_poly.pdbx_seq_one_letter_code
_entity_poly.pdbx_strand_id
1 'polypeptide(L)'
;MKNILFVFLSYGLIALSACGPESKDTANKENNSANHEMERSFPRSIDYGKFSEENGKKYLYGGEGDGKDFDITGYALKDEQFHFGKGREKFPALLEPNFITMELADKIYPDSARFLMLNMDGVKKAYSIKDLTRHEVINDEINGKPIMAAYCILADLGAVYDRTLIDRKFTFALSGYTYYDNDVWDGTDGFVLWDRETESLWWPLIGKAVSGPMMGAKMKVLPEEYWQQTT
;
A
#
# COMPACT_ATOMS: atom_id res chain seq x y z
N MET A 1 39.45 -23.70 -16.33
CA MET A 1 39.71 -23.57 -14.87
C MET A 1 38.98 -22.35 -14.33
N LYS A 2 37.88 -22.57 -13.62
CA LYS A 2 37.53 -21.91 -12.34
C LYS A 2 36.24 -22.55 -11.83
N ASN A 3 36.24 -22.84 -10.54
CA ASN A 3 35.45 -23.88 -9.90
C ASN A 3 34.02 -23.45 -9.55
N ILE A 4 33.21 -24.49 -9.42
CA ILE A 4 31.86 -24.58 -8.83
C ILE A 4 31.87 -24.20 -7.34
N LEU A 5 30.78 -23.63 -6.84
CA LEU A 5 30.23 -24.00 -5.52
C LEU A 5 28.71 -23.80 -5.45
N PHE A 6 27.98 -24.92 -5.43
CA PHE A 6 26.56 -25.02 -5.11
C PHE A 6 26.43 -25.58 -3.68
N VAL A 7 25.50 -25.03 -2.90
CA VAL A 7 25.11 -25.58 -1.59
C VAL A 7 23.78 -26.30 -1.76
N PHE A 8 23.80 -27.63 -1.67
CA PHE A 8 22.62 -28.48 -1.51
C PHE A 8 22.46 -28.78 -0.01
N LEU A 9 21.28 -28.50 0.56
CA LEU A 9 20.90 -29.03 1.86
C LEU A 9 20.37 -30.46 1.68
N SER A 10 21.00 -31.41 2.36
CA SER A 10 20.62 -32.81 2.44
C SER A 10 19.45 -33.03 3.42
N TYR A 11 18.43 -33.76 2.99
CA TYR A 11 17.39 -34.32 3.86
C TYR A 11 17.94 -35.57 4.57
N GLY A 12 17.96 -35.55 5.90
CA GLY A 12 18.23 -36.72 6.73
C GLY A 12 16.97 -37.55 6.93
N LEU A 13 16.96 -38.76 6.38
CA LEU A 13 16.03 -39.84 6.71
C LEU A 13 16.52 -40.51 8.02
N ILE A 14 15.69 -40.56 9.05
CA ILE A 14 15.85 -41.50 10.16
C ILE A 14 14.49 -42.17 10.39
N ALA A 15 14.41 -43.44 10.01
CA ALA A 15 13.34 -44.34 10.38
C ALA A 15 13.64 -44.90 11.78
N LEU A 16 12.65 -44.85 12.67
CA LEU A 16 12.62 -45.67 13.88
C LEU A 16 11.25 -46.34 13.98
N SER A 17 11.28 -47.65 13.79
CA SER A 17 10.18 -48.56 14.10
C SER A 17 10.17 -48.86 15.60
N ALA A 18 9.00 -48.79 16.24
CA ALA A 18 8.69 -49.56 17.43
C ALA A 18 7.17 -49.77 17.55
N CYS A 19 6.80 -51.02 17.81
CA CYS A 19 5.45 -51.59 17.82
C CYS A 19 4.87 -51.58 19.25
N GLY A 20 3.57 -51.39 19.42
CA GLY A 20 2.82 -51.53 20.69
C GLY A 20 1.33 -51.18 20.53
N PRO A 21 0.41 -51.82 21.28
CA PRO A 21 -0.79 -52.46 20.73
C PRO A 21 -2.03 -51.57 20.55
N GLU A 22 -2.87 -51.94 19.57
CA GLU A 22 -4.23 -51.44 19.36
C GLU A 22 -5.17 -51.90 20.48
N SER A 23 -5.84 -50.95 21.13
CA SER A 23 -7.12 -51.17 21.81
C SER A 23 -8.18 -50.28 21.16
N LYS A 24 -9.22 -50.93 20.64
CA LYS A 24 -10.44 -50.30 20.14
C LYS A 24 -11.15 -49.58 21.28
N ASP A 25 -11.36 -48.28 21.14
CA ASP A 25 -12.48 -47.59 21.77
C ASP A 25 -13.18 -46.71 20.74
N THR A 26 -14.39 -47.12 20.42
CA THR A 26 -15.39 -46.40 19.65
C THR A 26 -15.83 -45.17 20.42
N ALA A 27 -15.55 -43.98 19.89
CA ALA A 27 -16.23 -42.75 20.30
C ALA A 27 -16.54 -41.91 19.07
N ASN A 28 -17.81 -41.94 18.69
CA ASN A 28 -18.44 -40.98 17.79
C ASN A 28 -18.14 -39.56 18.31
N LYS A 29 -17.29 -38.82 17.61
CA LYS A 29 -17.20 -37.37 17.75
C LYS A 29 -17.53 -36.76 16.40
N GLU A 30 -18.74 -36.24 16.34
CA GLU A 30 -19.21 -35.32 15.31
C GLU A 30 -18.16 -34.22 15.13
N ASN A 31 -17.55 -34.18 13.94
CA ASN A 31 -16.67 -33.11 13.51
C ASN A 31 -17.54 -31.86 13.28
N ASN A 32 -17.78 -31.10 14.35
CA ASN A 32 -18.12 -29.69 14.19
C ASN A 32 -16.80 -28.94 13.93
N SER A 33 -16.34 -28.98 12.68
CA SER A 33 -15.30 -28.09 12.18
C SER A 33 -15.90 -26.70 12.06
N ALA A 34 -15.98 -25.98 13.17
CA ALA A 34 -16.07 -24.53 13.14
C ALA A 34 -14.77 -24.04 12.52
N ASN A 35 -14.82 -23.74 11.21
CA ASN A 35 -13.85 -22.86 10.58
C ASN A 35 -13.98 -21.50 11.28
N HIS A 36 -13.23 -21.32 12.36
CA HIS A 36 -12.93 -19.99 12.84
C HIS A 36 -11.88 -19.46 11.87
N GLU A 37 -12.35 -18.88 10.77
CA GLU A 37 -11.54 -17.91 10.04
C GLU A 37 -11.08 -16.91 11.09
N MET A 38 -9.79 -16.94 11.41
CA MET A 38 -9.17 -15.96 12.27
C MET A 38 -9.27 -14.65 11.50
N GLU A 39 -10.35 -13.90 11.77
CA GLU A 39 -10.60 -12.59 11.21
C GLU A 39 -9.31 -11.79 11.40
N ARG A 40 -8.67 -11.41 10.30
CA ARG A 40 -7.42 -10.64 10.35
C ARG A 40 -7.76 -9.28 10.95
N SER A 41 -7.58 -9.11 12.26
CA SER A 41 -7.77 -7.81 12.88
C SER A 41 -6.50 -7.00 12.71
N PHE A 42 -6.60 -5.89 11.97
CA PHE A 42 -5.53 -4.91 11.89
C PHE A 42 -5.47 -4.11 13.20
N PRO A 43 -4.28 -3.68 13.65
CA PRO A 43 -4.16 -2.84 14.83
C PRO A 43 -4.83 -1.48 14.59
N ARG A 44 -5.89 -1.17 15.35
CA ARG A 44 -6.61 0.11 15.27
C ARG A 44 -5.79 1.23 15.87
N SER A 45 -5.64 2.32 15.12
CA SER A 45 -4.80 3.44 15.53
C SER A 45 -5.25 4.10 16.84
N ILE A 46 -6.56 4.11 17.13
CA ILE A 46 -7.11 4.65 18.38
C ILE A 46 -6.60 3.89 19.61
N ASP A 47 -6.36 2.57 19.51
CA ASP A 47 -5.89 1.74 20.62
C ASP A 47 -4.41 2.00 20.98
N TYR A 48 -3.68 2.72 20.12
CA TYR A 48 -2.26 3.03 20.29
C TYR A 48 -1.97 4.52 20.48
N GLY A 49 -2.98 5.31 20.90
CA GLY A 49 -2.80 6.73 21.22
C GLY A 49 -2.35 7.57 20.03
N LYS A 50 -2.77 7.20 18.81
CA LYS A 50 -2.37 7.87 17.57
C LYS A 50 -3.14 9.16 17.29
N PHE A 51 -4.12 9.49 18.12
CA PHE A 51 -4.91 10.71 18.05
C PHE A 51 -4.65 11.54 19.29
N SER A 52 -4.52 12.85 19.12
CA SER A 52 -4.36 13.80 20.22
C SER A 52 -5.20 15.05 19.95
N GLU A 53 -5.54 15.76 21.03
CA GLU A 53 -6.24 17.03 20.95
C GLU A 53 -5.54 18.07 21.81
N GLU A 54 -5.30 19.25 21.23
CA GLU A 54 -4.65 20.36 21.92
C GLU A 54 -5.21 21.68 21.39
N ASN A 55 -5.60 22.60 22.28
CA ASN A 55 -6.08 23.94 21.93
C ASN A 55 -7.23 23.95 20.88
N GLY A 56 -8.14 22.97 20.96
CA GLY A 56 -9.28 22.84 20.05
C GLY A 56 -8.92 22.30 18.66
N LYS A 57 -7.68 21.84 18.47
CA LYS A 57 -7.22 21.15 17.27
C LYS A 57 -7.09 19.67 17.53
N LYS A 58 -7.34 18.88 16.49
CA LYS A 58 -7.18 17.43 16.50
C LYS A 58 -6.01 17.04 15.62
N TYR A 59 -5.18 16.16 16.12
CA TYR A 59 -3.97 15.72 15.45
C TYR A 59 -3.92 14.21 15.30
N LEU A 60 -3.35 13.77 14.18
CA LEU A 60 -3.04 12.38 13.88
C LEU A 60 -1.52 12.21 13.87
N TYR A 61 -1.03 11.26 14.65
CA TYR A 61 0.40 11.03 14.87
C TYR A 61 1.21 10.94 13.56
N GLY A 62 2.22 11.80 13.43
CA GLY A 62 3.01 11.97 12.22
C GLY A 62 4.26 11.08 12.12
N GLY A 63 4.65 10.36 13.18
CA GLY A 63 5.91 9.60 13.23
C GLY A 63 6.87 10.10 14.33
N GLU A 64 8.02 9.42 14.48
CA GLU A 64 9.08 9.83 15.41
C GLU A 64 10.00 10.88 14.78
N GLY A 65 10.43 11.89 15.56
CA GLY A 65 11.31 12.98 15.12
C GLY A 65 10.60 14.34 15.02
N ASP A 66 11.32 15.36 14.55
CA ASP A 66 10.75 16.70 14.30
C ASP A 66 9.86 16.66 13.05
N GLY A 67 8.67 16.09 13.21
CA GLY A 67 7.60 16.09 12.22
C GLY A 67 6.30 16.41 12.94
N LYS A 68 5.61 17.47 12.49
CA LYS A 68 4.32 17.82 13.09
C LYS A 68 3.35 16.66 12.87
N ASP A 69 2.55 16.33 13.88
CA ASP A 69 1.38 15.50 13.66
C ASP A 69 0.49 16.15 12.59
N PHE A 70 -0.25 15.34 11.84
CA PHE A 70 -1.18 15.88 10.85
C PHE A 70 -2.32 16.61 11.56
N ASP A 71 -2.53 17.88 11.27
CA ASP A 71 -3.72 18.61 11.72
C ASP A 71 -4.93 18.07 10.94
N ILE A 72 -5.73 17.24 11.61
CA ILE A 72 -6.93 16.60 11.06
C ILE A 72 -8.22 17.23 11.62
N THR A 73 -8.12 18.47 12.11
CA THR A 73 -9.29 19.19 12.64
C THR A 73 -10.40 19.25 11.59
N GLY A 74 -11.56 18.69 11.92
CA GLY A 74 -12.73 18.68 11.03
C GLY A 74 -12.64 17.74 9.82
N TYR A 75 -11.72 16.79 9.82
CA TYR A 75 -11.59 15.79 8.76
C TYR A 75 -12.87 14.96 8.54
N ALA A 76 -12.97 14.34 7.36
CA ALA A 76 -14.17 13.64 6.92
C ALA A 76 -14.24 12.15 7.32
N LEU A 77 -13.28 11.67 8.11
CA LEU A 77 -13.12 10.25 8.46
C LEU A 77 -13.41 10.00 9.95
N LYS A 78 -13.53 8.72 10.34
CA LYS A 78 -13.81 8.29 11.72
C LYS A 78 -12.56 7.67 12.34
N ASP A 79 -12.28 8.00 13.60
CA ASP A 79 -11.05 7.57 14.28
C ASP A 79 -10.92 6.04 14.34
N GLU A 80 -12.03 5.34 14.54
CA GLU A 80 -12.10 3.90 14.77
C GLU A 80 -11.76 3.07 13.52
N GLN A 81 -11.76 3.72 12.36
CA GLN A 81 -11.54 3.11 11.04
C GLN A 81 -10.09 3.23 10.56
N PHE A 82 -9.23 3.94 11.30
CA PHE A 82 -7.79 3.99 11.02
C PHE A 82 -7.06 2.77 11.57
N HIS A 83 -6.16 2.22 10.76
CA HIS A 83 -5.23 1.16 11.16
C HIS A 83 -3.76 1.59 11.07
N PHE A 84 -2.91 0.89 11.82
CA PHE A 84 -1.46 1.03 11.91
C PHE A 84 -0.97 2.34 12.54
N GLY A 85 -0.71 3.39 11.75
CA GLY A 85 -0.04 4.61 12.23
C GLY A 85 1.47 4.45 12.40
N LYS A 86 2.14 4.01 11.33
CA LYS A 86 3.61 3.84 11.26
C LYS A 86 4.39 5.15 11.15
N GLY A 87 3.70 6.27 10.96
CA GLY A 87 4.28 7.59 10.74
C GLY A 87 4.54 7.90 9.26
N ARG A 88 4.71 9.20 8.99
CA ARG A 88 5.01 9.79 7.67
C ARG A 88 6.15 9.03 7.02
N GLU A 89 5.94 8.63 5.76
CA GLU A 89 6.97 8.10 4.87
C GLU A 89 7.79 6.92 5.42
N LYS A 90 7.19 6.09 6.29
CA LYS A 90 7.83 4.82 6.72
C LYS A 90 8.16 3.92 5.53
N PHE A 91 7.40 4.05 4.44
CA PHE A 91 7.75 3.61 3.11
C PHE A 91 8.04 4.87 2.27
N PRO A 92 9.30 5.10 1.87
CA PRO A 92 9.68 6.36 1.25
C PRO A 92 9.10 6.46 -0.16
N ALA A 93 8.42 7.56 -0.45
CA ALA A 93 7.95 7.87 -1.79
C ALA A 93 9.14 8.02 -2.75
N LEU A 94 9.06 7.44 -3.94
CA LEU A 94 10.08 7.58 -4.96
C LEU A 94 9.87 8.89 -5.72
N LEU A 95 10.82 9.82 -5.64
CA LEU A 95 10.67 11.18 -6.21
C LEU A 95 11.36 11.35 -7.57
N GLU A 96 12.36 10.52 -7.83
CA GLU A 96 13.20 10.54 -9.02
C GLU A 96 13.40 9.11 -9.53
N PRO A 97 12.35 8.52 -10.15
CA PRO A 97 12.44 7.15 -10.64
C PRO A 97 13.46 7.02 -11.78
N ASN A 98 14.28 5.98 -11.71
CA ASN A 98 15.18 5.58 -12.80
C ASN A 98 14.58 4.39 -13.54
N PHE A 99 14.70 4.40 -14.87
CA PHE A 99 14.13 3.36 -15.73
C PHE A 99 15.23 2.51 -16.38
N ILE A 100 14.93 1.22 -16.54
CA ILE A 100 15.72 0.29 -17.35
C ILE A 100 15.11 0.16 -18.75
N THR A 101 15.87 -0.41 -19.69
CA THR A 101 15.36 -0.72 -21.03
C THR A 101 14.38 -1.90 -20.99
N MET A 102 13.50 -1.98 -21.99
CA MET A 102 12.61 -3.14 -22.15
C MET A 102 13.40 -4.45 -22.30
N GLU A 103 14.51 -4.44 -23.05
CA GLU A 103 15.35 -5.63 -23.23
C GLU A 103 15.93 -6.15 -21.90
N LEU A 104 16.25 -5.25 -20.96
CA LEU A 104 16.69 -5.67 -19.63
C LEU A 104 15.51 -6.15 -18.79
N ALA A 105 14.37 -5.48 -18.88
CA ALA A 105 13.14 -5.87 -18.18
C ALA A 105 12.72 -7.31 -18.54
N ASP A 106 12.73 -7.66 -19.83
CA ASP A 106 12.40 -9.01 -20.36
C ASP A 106 13.33 -10.11 -19.82
N LYS A 107 14.55 -9.75 -19.35
CA LYS A 107 15.51 -10.70 -18.77
C LYS A 107 15.34 -10.90 -17.27
N ILE A 108 14.79 -9.92 -16.56
CA ILE A 108 14.78 -9.91 -15.08
C ILE A 108 13.39 -10.08 -14.48
N TYR A 109 12.33 -9.79 -15.24
CA TYR A 109 10.95 -9.99 -14.83
C TYR A 109 10.40 -11.26 -15.48
N PRO A 110 9.67 -12.11 -14.74
CA PRO A 110 8.92 -13.20 -15.35
C PRO A 110 7.75 -12.65 -16.16
N ASP A 111 7.24 -13.43 -17.12
CA ASP A 111 6.05 -13.08 -17.92
C ASP A 111 4.80 -12.80 -17.08
N SER A 112 4.74 -13.34 -15.86
CA SER A 112 3.66 -13.10 -14.89
C SER A 112 3.83 -11.82 -14.06
N ALA A 113 4.88 -11.02 -14.31
CA ALA A 113 5.08 -9.77 -13.61
C ALA A 113 4.00 -8.74 -13.97
N ARG A 114 3.47 -8.08 -12.94
CA ARG A 114 2.45 -7.04 -13.09
C ARG A 114 3.08 -5.66 -13.14
N PHE A 115 2.48 -4.76 -13.92
CA PHE A 115 2.92 -3.39 -14.11
C PHE A 115 1.75 -2.41 -14.16
N LEU A 116 1.98 -1.18 -13.71
CA LEU A 116 1.24 -0.03 -14.22
C LEU A 116 1.93 0.45 -15.50
N MET A 117 1.27 0.28 -16.62
CA MET A 117 1.76 0.69 -17.94
C MET A 117 1.22 2.06 -18.25
N LEU A 118 2.08 2.97 -18.69
CA LEU A 118 1.75 4.32 -19.12
C LEU A 118 2.16 4.50 -20.58
N ASN A 119 1.29 5.10 -21.38
CA ASN A 119 1.54 5.48 -22.76
C ASN A 119 0.88 6.85 -23.02
N MET A 120 1.67 7.92 -22.95
CA MET A 120 1.18 9.30 -23.09
C MET A 120 2.19 10.12 -23.88
N ASP A 121 1.72 10.84 -24.91
CA ASP A 121 2.52 11.72 -25.75
C ASP A 121 3.80 11.06 -26.32
N GLY A 122 3.67 9.80 -26.75
CA GLY A 122 4.79 9.00 -27.29
C GLY A 122 5.76 8.45 -26.25
N VAL A 123 5.61 8.82 -24.97
CA VAL A 123 6.39 8.28 -23.86
C VAL A 123 5.69 7.04 -23.30
N LYS A 124 6.42 5.92 -23.29
CA LYS A 124 5.98 4.67 -22.68
C LYS A 124 6.82 4.36 -21.45
N LYS A 125 6.17 4.15 -20.33
CA LYS A 125 6.80 3.76 -19.06
C LYS A 125 6.05 2.59 -18.44
N ALA A 126 6.77 1.75 -17.72
CA ALA A 126 6.21 0.63 -16.97
C ALA A 126 6.71 0.73 -15.52
N TYR A 127 5.79 0.80 -14.57
CA TYR A 127 6.09 0.78 -13.15
C TYR A 127 5.78 -0.60 -12.62
N SER A 128 6.78 -1.36 -12.16
CA SER A 128 6.54 -2.71 -11.68
C SER A 128 5.70 -2.67 -10.40
N ILE A 129 4.70 -3.54 -10.31
CA ILE A 129 3.90 -3.69 -9.07
C ILE A 129 4.81 -4.14 -7.91
N LYS A 130 5.89 -4.87 -8.21
CA LYS A 130 6.91 -5.26 -7.24
C LYS A 130 7.60 -4.05 -6.59
N ASP A 131 8.02 -3.07 -7.37
CA ASP A 131 8.66 -1.86 -6.85
C ASP A 131 7.63 -0.92 -6.22
N LEU A 132 6.45 -0.83 -6.81
CA LEU A 132 5.32 -0.12 -6.21
C LEU A 132 4.87 -0.75 -4.89
N THR A 133 5.02 -2.04 -4.65
CA THR A 133 4.75 -2.63 -3.32
C THR A 133 5.76 -2.16 -2.26
N ARG A 134 6.95 -1.69 -2.67
CA ARG A 134 7.98 -1.19 -1.76
C ARG A 134 7.82 0.29 -1.45
N HIS A 135 7.44 1.08 -2.46
CA HIS A 135 7.35 2.54 -2.38
C HIS A 135 5.91 3.04 -2.21
N GLU A 136 4.94 2.30 -2.74
CA GLU A 136 3.49 2.58 -2.91
C GLU A 136 3.14 3.87 -3.66
N VAL A 137 4.05 4.83 -3.71
CA VAL A 137 3.93 6.12 -4.39
C VAL A 137 5.22 6.43 -5.14
N ILE A 138 5.09 6.66 -6.45
CA ILE A 138 6.15 7.15 -7.32
C ILE A 138 5.69 8.49 -7.91
N ASN A 139 6.36 9.57 -7.52
CA ASN A 139 6.20 10.89 -8.14
C ASN A 139 7.12 10.96 -9.35
N ASP A 140 6.56 11.14 -10.54
CA ASP A 140 7.28 11.16 -11.80
C ASP A 140 6.81 12.37 -12.65
N GLU A 141 7.38 12.50 -13.84
CA GLU A 141 7.04 13.52 -14.81
C GLU A 141 7.12 12.96 -16.24
N ILE A 142 6.20 13.41 -17.10
CA ILE A 142 6.13 13.02 -18.51
C ILE A 142 6.02 14.28 -19.33
N ASN A 143 7.05 14.61 -20.10
CA ASN A 143 7.08 15.81 -20.94
C ASN A 143 6.67 17.09 -20.16
N GLY A 144 7.11 17.23 -18.91
CA GLY A 144 6.75 18.36 -18.04
C GLY A 144 5.45 18.19 -17.25
N LYS A 145 4.61 17.19 -17.57
CA LYS A 145 3.37 16.91 -16.83
C LYS A 145 3.67 16.12 -15.54
N PRO A 146 3.42 16.67 -14.35
CA PRO A 146 3.63 15.96 -13.09
C PRO A 146 2.61 14.83 -12.93
N ILE A 147 3.09 13.61 -12.67
CA ILE A 147 2.24 12.46 -12.40
C ILE A 147 2.62 11.74 -11.11
N MET A 148 1.69 10.97 -10.57
CA MET A 148 1.90 10.02 -9.48
C MET A 148 1.41 8.64 -9.90
N ALA A 149 2.29 7.65 -9.97
CA ALA A 149 1.89 6.25 -10.04
C ALA A 149 1.80 5.72 -8.60
N ALA A 150 0.65 5.15 -8.24
CA ALA A 150 0.43 4.60 -6.90
C ALA A 150 -0.20 3.22 -6.97
N TYR A 151 0.17 2.36 -6.02
CA TYR A 151 -0.44 1.05 -5.86
C TYR A 151 -0.55 0.68 -4.38
N CYS A 152 -1.76 0.34 -3.95
CA CYS A 152 -2.03 -0.19 -2.63
C CYS A 152 -2.18 -1.70 -2.70
N ILE A 153 -1.27 -2.44 -2.05
CA ILE A 153 -1.32 -3.91 -2.05
C ILE A 153 -2.55 -4.47 -1.34
N LEU A 154 -3.09 -3.79 -0.33
CA LEU A 154 -4.25 -4.25 0.44
C LEU A 154 -5.54 -4.19 -0.39
N ALA A 155 -5.69 -3.15 -1.21
CA ALA A 155 -6.86 -2.92 -2.03
C ALA A 155 -6.72 -3.39 -3.50
N ASP A 156 -5.55 -3.95 -3.88
CA ASP A 156 -5.14 -4.17 -5.28
C ASP A 156 -5.40 -2.96 -6.19
N LEU A 157 -5.34 -1.75 -5.60
CA LEU A 157 -5.69 -0.50 -6.24
C LEU A 157 -4.45 0.13 -6.85
N GLY A 158 -4.30 0.02 -8.16
CA GLY A 158 -3.30 0.76 -8.92
C GLY A 158 -3.94 1.88 -9.73
N ALA A 159 -3.29 3.04 -9.74
CA ALA A 159 -3.73 4.18 -10.54
C ALA A 159 -2.58 5.15 -10.82
N VAL A 160 -2.71 5.85 -11.95
CA VAL A 160 -1.83 6.98 -12.29
C VAL A 160 -2.63 8.27 -12.23
N TYR A 161 -2.12 9.25 -11.50
CA TYR A 161 -2.79 10.52 -11.25
C TYR A 161 -1.99 11.69 -11.84
N ASP A 162 -2.70 12.70 -12.33
CA ASP A 162 -2.15 14.05 -12.48
C ASP A 162 -2.06 14.68 -11.08
N ARG A 163 -0.84 15.08 -10.70
CA ARG A 163 -0.57 15.73 -9.40
C ARG A 163 -0.48 17.25 -9.51
N THR A 164 -1.04 17.82 -10.56
CA THR A 164 -1.25 19.26 -10.70
C THR A 164 -2.59 19.63 -10.09
N LEU A 165 -2.56 20.24 -8.92
CA LEU A 165 -3.75 20.70 -8.20
C LEU A 165 -3.64 22.21 -8.03
N ILE A 166 -4.74 22.93 -8.23
CA ILE A 166 -4.78 24.41 -8.12
C ILE A 166 -3.59 25.09 -8.82
N ASP A 167 -3.32 24.67 -10.06
CA ASP A 167 -2.23 25.15 -10.93
C ASP A 167 -0.81 25.03 -10.33
N ARG A 168 -0.63 24.09 -9.39
CA ARG A 168 0.67 23.81 -8.75
C ARG A 168 0.96 22.32 -8.77
N LYS A 169 2.25 21.99 -8.81
CA LYS A 169 2.78 20.62 -8.69
C LYS A 169 2.75 20.19 -7.22
N PHE A 170 2.09 19.08 -6.93
CA PHE A 170 2.03 18.48 -5.60
C PHE A 170 2.93 17.25 -5.53
N THR A 171 3.41 16.94 -4.33
CA THR A 171 4.27 15.80 -4.01
C THR A 171 3.56 14.94 -3.00
N PHE A 172 3.23 13.71 -3.39
CA PHE A 172 2.48 12.79 -2.54
C PHE A 172 3.40 11.76 -1.89
N ALA A 173 3.02 11.32 -0.71
CA ALA A 173 3.68 10.20 -0.01
C ALA A 173 2.67 9.47 0.90
N LEU A 174 3.11 8.38 1.54
CA LEU A 174 2.29 7.66 2.51
C LEU A 174 2.26 8.36 3.86
N SER A 175 1.08 8.42 4.47
CA SER A 175 0.91 8.91 5.85
C SER A 175 1.38 7.89 6.90
N GLY A 176 1.50 6.62 6.51
CA GLY A 176 1.74 5.50 7.42
C GLY A 176 0.47 4.89 8.02
N TYR A 177 -0.71 5.34 7.59
CA TYR A 177 -2.01 4.80 7.96
C TYR A 177 -2.68 4.07 6.80
N THR A 178 -3.52 3.11 7.14
CA THR A 178 -4.57 2.62 6.26
C THR A 178 -5.92 2.94 6.87
N TYR A 179 -6.95 2.94 6.03
CA TYR A 179 -8.31 3.27 6.41
C TYR A 179 -9.28 2.38 5.65
N TYR A 180 -10.37 1.99 6.30
CA TYR A 180 -11.47 1.25 5.68
C TYR A 180 -12.82 1.91 6.01
N ASP A 181 -13.81 1.70 5.14
CA ASP A 181 -15.20 1.97 5.48
C ASP A 181 -16.06 0.81 4.96
N ASN A 182 -17.00 0.33 5.76
CA ASN A 182 -17.86 -0.79 5.39
C ASN A 182 -18.71 -0.48 4.15
N ASP A 183 -19.00 0.81 3.93
CA ASP A 183 -19.78 1.29 2.78
C ASP A 183 -18.91 1.59 1.54
N VAL A 184 -17.58 1.43 1.63
CA VAL A 184 -16.62 1.76 0.57
C VAL A 184 -15.76 0.54 0.29
N TRP A 185 -15.79 0.05 -0.95
CA TRP A 185 -14.96 -1.10 -1.37
C TRP A 185 -15.12 -2.32 -0.45
N ASP A 186 -16.35 -2.59 0.00
CA ASP A 186 -16.69 -3.73 0.85
C ASP A 186 -15.84 -3.84 2.14
N GLY A 187 -15.47 -2.70 2.73
CA GLY A 187 -14.66 -2.68 3.95
C GLY A 187 -13.17 -2.93 3.72
N THR A 188 -12.69 -2.84 2.47
CA THR A 188 -11.28 -3.04 2.14
C THR A 188 -10.41 -1.90 2.68
N ASP A 189 -9.34 -2.26 3.40
CA ASP A 189 -8.32 -1.30 3.83
C ASP A 189 -7.56 -0.73 2.62
N GLY A 190 -7.43 0.59 2.60
CA GLY A 190 -6.60 1.31 1.65
C GLY A 190 -5.61 2.22 2.35
N PHE A 191 -4.44 2.43 1.76
CA PHE A 191 -3.50 3.45 2.20
C PHE A 191 -4.13 4.85 2.30
N VAL A 192 -3.66 5.63 3.27
CA VAL A 192 -3.96 7.06 3.34
C VAL A 192 -2.71 7.81 2.88
N LEU A 193 -2.85 8.60 1.82
CA LEU A 193 -1.78 9.43 1.30
C LEU A 193 -1.76 10.77 2.03
N TRP A 194 -0.67 11.50 1.91
CA TRP A 194 -0.61 12.92 2.24
C TRP A 194 0.16 13.68 1.16
N ASP A 195 -0.11 14.97 1.03
CA ASP A 195 0.68 15.87 0.19
C ASP A 195 1.61 16.75 1.02
N ARG A 196 2.84 16.94 0.54
CA ARG A 196 3.87 17.71 1.25
C ARG A 196 3.63 19.21 1.24
N GLU A 197 2.82 19.71 0.31
CA GLU A 197 2.60 21.14 0.11
C GLU A 197 1.59 21.74 1.09
N THR A 198 0.59 20.95 1.52
CA THR A 198 -0.48 21.41 2.41
C THR A 198 -0.67 20.54 3.65
N GLU A 199 0.02 19.40 3.72
CA GLU A 199 -0.14 18.37 4.75
C GLU A 199 -1.57 17.80 4.85
N SER A 200 -2.35 17.89 3.76
CA SER A 200 -3.68 17.28 3.71
C SER A 200 -3.57 15.77 3.56
N LEU A 201 -4.46 15.04 4.21
CA LEU A 201 -4.61 13.60 4.00
C LEU A 201 -5.57 13.33 2.84
N TRP A 202 -5.31 12.27 2.09
CA TRP A 202 -6.07 11.84 0.92
C TRP A 202 -6.39 10.36 1.01
N TRP A 203 -7.61 9.98 0.68
CA TRP A 203 -8.02 8.58 0.65
C TRP A 203 -8.40 8.18 -0.78
N PRO A 204 -7.53 7.42 -1.48
CA PRO A 204 -7.74 7.09 -2.89
C PRO A 204 -8.99 6.27 -3.18
N LEU A 205 -9.47 5.46 -2.23
CA LEU A 205 -10.68 4.62 -2.42
C LEU A 205 -11.95 5.46 -2.65
N ILE A 206 -11.97 6.70 -2.14
CA ILE A 206 -13.02 7.69 -2.43
C ILE A 206 -12.52 8.84 -3.33
N GLY A 207 -11.27 8.78 -3.78
CA GLY A 207 -10.68 9.70 -4.75
C GLY A 207 -10.60 11.17 -4.33
N LYS A 208 -10.47 11.49 -3.03
CA LYS A 208 -10.40 12.88 -2.56
C LYS A 208 -9.58 13.10 -1.29
N ALA A 209 -9.22 14.35 -1.06
CA ALA A 209 -8.69 14.83 0.21
C ALA A 209 -9.75 14.76 1.30
N VAL A 210 -9.33 14.32 2.48
CA VAL A 210 -10.19 14.03 3.63
C VAL A 210 -9.89 14.91 4.84
N SER A 211 -8.75 15.59 4.86
CA SER A 211 -8.39 16.57 5.89
C SER A 211 -7.63 17.75 5.30
N GLY A 212 -7.28 18.72 6.14
CA GLY A 212 -6.36 19.81 5.79
C GLY A 212 -6.90 20.81 4.77
N PRO A 213 -6.04 21.70 4.27
CA PRO A 213 -6.41 22.75 3.32
C PRO A 213 -7.04 22.26 2.01
N MET A 214 -6.75 21.02 1.61
CA MET A 214 -7.27 20.43 0.37
C MET A 214 -8.56 19.64 0.57
N MET A 215 -9.11 19.56 1.78
CA MET A 215 -10.30 18.75 2.08
C MET A 215 -11.42 18.90 1.04
N GLY A 216 -11.89 17.78 0.49
CA GLY A 216 -12.90 17.72 -0.55
C GLY A 216 -12.38 17.85 -1.99
N ALA A 217 -11.13 18.27 -2.20
CA ALA A 217 -10.50 18.28 -3.52
C ALA A 217 -10.38 16.84 -4.06
N LYS A 218 -10.68 16.68 -5.35
CA LYS A 218 -10.63 15.37 -6.02
C LYS A 218 -9.22 15.05 -6.50
N MET A 219 -8.84 13.78 -6.35
CA MET A 219 -7.70 13.21 -7.06
C MET A 219 -8.01 13.14 -8.55
N LYS A 220 -7.03 13.45 -9.39
CA LYS A 220 -7.19 13.49 -10.85
C LYS A 220 -6.57 12.24 -11.46
N VAL A 221 -7.31 11.15 -11.52
CA VAL A 221 -6.86 9.94 -12.25
C VAL A 221 -6.63 10.33 -13.71
N LEU A 222 -5.53 9.87 -14.32
CA LEU A 222 -5.31 10.06 -15.75
C LEU A 222 -6.39 9.30 -16.55
N PRO A 223 -6.81 9.83 -17.71
CA PRO A 223 -7.72 9.10 -18.60
C PRO A 223 -7.21 7.69 -18.93
N GLU A 224 -8.13 6.72 -19.01
CA GLU A 224 -7.83 5.30 -19.18
C GLU A 224 -7.10 4.99 -20.50
N GLU A 225 -7.20 5.84 -21.52
CA GLU A 225 -6.43 5.69 -22.75
C GLU A 225 -4.91 5.84 -22.55
N TYR A 226 -4.48 6.47 -21.45
CA TYR A 226 -3.06 6.70 -21.16
C TYR A 226 -2.42 5.64 -20.29
N TRP A 227 -3.18 4.81 -19.57
CA TRP A 227 -2.60 3.87 -18.64
C TRP A 227 -3.46 2.63 -18.40
N GLN A 228 -2.82 1.55 -17.99
CA GLN A 228 -3.50 0.32 -17.58
C GLN A 228 -2.69 -0.42 -16.51
N GLN A 229 -3.37 -1.18 -15.66
CA GLN A 229 -2.76 -2.15 -14.76
C GLN A 229 -2.81 -3.54 -15.41
N THR A 230 -1.67 -4.21 -15.51
CA THR A 230 -1.64 -5.59 -16.03
C THR A 230 -2.05 -6.58 -14.94
N THR A 231 -2.72 -7.65 -15.37
CA THR A 231 -3.22 -8.74 -14.50
C THR A 231 -2.21 -9.86 -14.38
#